data_AF-E1ICQ0-F1
#
_entry.id   AF-E1ICQ0-F1
#
_cell.length_a   1.000
_cell.length_b   1.000
_cell.length_c   1.000
_cell.angle_alpha   90.00
_cell.angle_beta   90.00
_cell.angle_gamma   90.00
#
_symmetry.space_group_name_H-M   'P 1'
#
loop_
_entity.id
_entity.type
_entity.pdbx_description
1 polymer ?
#
loop_
_entity_poly.entity_id
_entity_poly.type
_entity_poly.pdbx_seq_one_letter_code
_entity_poly.pdbx_strand_id
1 'polypeptide(L)'
;MDLTEAARLVLVYISPLIAAGALAKIGEDATDTTTELLGRVWDTLARRLQGHRKAEAALTLYEDEPHNPALQQKLQQGIVEVFKSDPAELLDLAQSIAALGSQPVPPRQHNQNISGNANVATAIAGDFHGNLTIGALDMSRNKTAAPSQPVPPAPTPRLRISDPTLSADGATFSFGHALIIGVGSYAQPGLSVPGGTTSNDARALAALLRDPQVAAYPHDQVRVLLDAKATRTSILDELELLAKRAHGGTALIFFAGHGEALGGGGYALLPYDADLHNLEATSLSAEIFQQRVAKVRTSAKRLIVLLNCCHAGGVGAGVLDPAAALLSGAAPPATFYQPLTLGSGQAVISASRPQQKAGARAQSNPQHTPFGAQLLTGLRGQAPGDGAGVGVFELFAHLRTHVPSDALHITYQGAPLRQEPLFYAAALDDNIPLALRPGWNGTTLGDATLSLARRLAELEIAAESVPLTPAQIAERDSLLARIKQTG
;
A
#
# COMPACT_ATOMS: atom_id res chain seq x y z
N MET A 1 28.83 -29.92 -2.19
CA MET A 1 28.25 -29.05 -1.14
C MET A 1 29.30 -28.87 -0.07
N ASP A 2 29.67 -27.64 0.23
CA ASP A 2 30.61 -27.33 1.32
C ASP A 2 29.88 -27.23 2.68
N LEU A 3 30.63 -27.14 3.77
CA LEU A 3 30.11 -27.06 5.14
C LEU A 3 29.20 -25.83 5.35
N THR A 4 29.53 -24.70 4.74
CA THR A 4 28.76 -23.46 4.87
C THR A 4 27.40 -23.58 4.21
N GLU A 5 27.36 -24.17 3.00
CA GLU A 5 26.12 -24.40 2.26
C GLU A 5 25.29 -25.52 2.89
N ALA A 6 25.93 -26.57 3.44
CA ALA A 6 25.24 -27.60 4.21
C ALA A 6 24.56 -27.02 5.46
N ALA A 7 25.27 -26.20 6.23
CA ALA A 7 24.74 -25.51 7.40
C ALA A 7 23.57 -24.56 7.04
N ARG A 8 23.68 -23.85 5.91
CA ARG A 8 22.59 -23.00 5.41
C ARG A 8 21.36 -23.81 5.03
N LEU A 9 21.56 -24.91 4.31
CA LEU A 9 20.49 -25.77 3.81
C LEU A 9 19.69 -26.40 4.95
N VAL A 10 20.35 -26.95 5.98
CA VAL A 10 19.65 -27.54 7.13
C VAL A 10 18.83 -26.49 7.89
N LEU A 11 19.37 -25.27 8.08
CA LEU A 11 18.68 -24.18 8.77
C LEU A 11 17.42 -23.72 8.03
N VAL A 12 17.49 -23.58 6.71
CA VAL A 12 16.33 -23.19 5.88
C VAL A 12 15.17 -24.18 6.03
N TYR A 13 15.47 -25.48 6.12
CA TYR A 13 14.45 -26.52 6.19
C TYR A 13 13.83 -26.70 7.58
N ILE A 14 14.58 -26.45 8.67
CA ILE A 14 14.06 -26.55 10.03
C ILE A 14 13.40 -25.26 10.54
N SER A 15 13.78 -24.09 10.01
CA SER A 15 13.24 -22.77 10.44
C SER A 15 11.70 -22.72 10.48
N PRO A 16 10.97 -23.20 9.46
CA PRO A 16 9.50 -23.15 9.46
C PRO A 16 8.87 -24.04 10.54
N LEU A 17 9.54 -25.15 10.91
CA LEU A 17 9.05 -26.06 11.94
C LEU A 17 9.22 -25.48 13.35
N ILE A 18 10.29 -24.69 13.57
CA ILE A 18 10.50 -23.97 14.83
C ILE A 18 9.42 -22.91 14.98
N ALA A 19 9.22 -22.10 13.93
CA ALA A 19 8.23 -21.04 13.92
C ALA A 19 6.79 -21.54 14.12
N ALA A 20 6.47 -22.75 13.64
CA ALA A 20 5.16 -23.38 13.82
C ALA A 20 5.00 -24.10 15.17
N GLY A 21 6.02 -24.12 16.04
CA GLY A 21 6.02 -24.89 17.29
C GLY A 21 5.94 -26.41 17.08
N ALA A 22 6.26 -26.89 15.88
CA ALA A 22 6.09 -28.28 15.46
C ALA A 22 7.23 -29.19 15.96
N LEU A 23 8.40 -28.61 16.24
CA LEU A 23 9.61 -29.34 16.63
C LEU A 23 9.52 -30.05 17.99
N ALA A 24 8.74 -29.50 18.94
CA ALA A 24 8.48 -30.13 20.23
C ALA A 24 7.63 -31.43 20.13
N LYS A 25 7.14 -31.79 18.93
CA LYS A 25 6.29 -32.97 18.68
C LYS A 25 6.88 -33.95 17.65
N ILE A 26 8.07 -33.68 17.12
CA ILE A 26 8.70 -34.56 16.14
C ILE A 26 9.31 -35.74 16.89
N GLY A 27 8.66 -36.90 16.78
CA GLY A 27 9.12 -38.16 17.38
C GLY A 27 8.00 -39.03 17.94
N GLU A 28 6.83 -38.46 18.27
CA GLU A 28 5.74 -39.24 18.89
C GLU A 28 4.73 -39.80 17.88
N ASP A 29 4.56 -39.21 16.69
CA ASP A 29 3.63 -39.68 15.62
C ASP A 29 4.05 -39.26 14.19
N ALA A 30 5.33 -39.37 13.82
CA ALA A 30 5.78 -38.98 12.47
C ALA A 30 5.39 -40.05 11.42
N THR A 31 4.51 -39.70 10.47
CA THR A 31 4.02 -40.63 9.42
C THR A 31 4.59 -40.37 8.02
N ASP A 32 5.43 -39.35 7.83
CA ASP A 32 6.07 -39.00 6.55
C ASP A 32 7.60 -38.95 6.71
N THR A 33 8.32 -39.57 5.78
CA THR A 33 9.79 -39.66 5.71
C THR A 33 10.46 -38.28 5.74
N THR A 34 9.77 -37.24 5.28
CA THR A 34 10.25 -35.85 5.35
C THR A 34 10.35 -35.36 6.80
N THR A 35 9.33 -35.66 7.62
CA THR A 35 9.28 -35.25 9.04
C THR A 35 10.30 -36.01 9.87
N GLU A 36 10.51 -37.30 9.59
CA GLU A 36 11.58 -38.10 10.21
C GLU A 36 12.98 -37.55 9.89
N LEU A 37 13.23 -37.18 8.64
CA LEU A 37 14.51 -36.59 8.24
C LEU A 37 14.76 -35.25 8.94
N LEU A 38 13.75 -34.38 9.01
CA LEU A 38 13.88 -33.07 9.67
C LEU A 38 14.03 -33.19 11.20
N GLY A 39 13.41 -34.21 11.81
CA GLY A 39 13.66 -34.56 13.21
C GLY A 39 15.10 -34.99 13.44
N ARG A 40 15.63 -35.89 12.60
CA ARG A 40 17.04 -36.31 12.67
C ARG A 40 18.01 -35.14 12.50
N VAL A 41 17.70 -34.18 11.63
CA VAL A 41 18.50 -32.96 11.46
C VAL A 41 18.54 -32.17 12.77
N TRP A 42 17.38 -31.93 13.39
CA TRP A 42 17.28 -31.22 14.65
C TRP A 42 18.04 -31.92 15.77
N ASP A 43 17.82 -33.22 15.97
CA ASP A 43 18.46 -34.00 17.02
C ASP A 43 19.98 -34.02 16.85
N THR A 44 20.48 -34.10 15.61
CA THR A 44 21.91 -34.03 15.34
C THR A 44 22.48 -32.66 15.66
N LEU A 45 21.78 -31.57 15.34
CA LEU A 45 22.21 -30.22 15.72
C LEU A 45 22.21 -30.04 17.24
N ALA A 46 21.10 -30.36 17.92
CA ALA A 46 20.99 -30.26 19.37
C ALA A 46 22.08 -31.06 20.09
N ARG A 47 22.33 -32.31 19.70
CA ARG A 47 23.38 -33.16 20.29
C ARG A 47 24.80 -32.65 20.00
N ARG A 48 25.10 -32.24 18.77
CA ARG A 48 26.48 -31.86 18.37
C ARG A 48 26.85 -30.46 18.88
N LEU A 49 25.88 -29.56 19.04
CA LEU A 49 26.12 -28.22 19.56
C LEU A 49 26.17 -28.19 21.10
N GLN A 50 25.62 -29.20 21.77
CA GLN A 50 25.68 -29.34 23.22
C GLN A 50 27.13 -29.34 23.74
N GLY A 51 27.43 -28.50 24.73
CA GLY A 51 28.78 -28.35 25.29
C GLY A 51 29.67 -27.34 24.54
N HIS A 52 29.24 -26.86 23.38
CA HIS A 52 29.89 -25.76 22.65
C HIS A 52 29.23 -24.42 23.01
N ARG A 53 29.67 -23.80 24.12
CA ARG A 53 29.05 -22.62 24.76
C ARG A 53 28.48 -21.54 23.81
N LYS A 54 29.20 -21.18 22.73
CA LYS A 54 28.73 -20.16 21.77
C LYS A 54 27.69 -20.70 20.79
N ALA A 55 27.85 -21.93 20.31
CA ALA A 55 26.95 -22.56 19.36
C ALA A 55 25.65 -22.99 20.05
N GLU A 56 25.75 -23.55 21.26
CA GLU A 56 24.60 -23.90 22.12
C GLU A 56 23.74 -22.68 22.44
N ALA A 57 24.35 -21.56 22.87
CA ALA A 57 23.62 -20.32 23.11
C ALA A 57 22.98 -19.74 21.83
N ALA A 58 23.62 -19.90 20.68
CA ALA A 58 23.06 -19.47 19.40
C ALA A 58 21.85 -20.32 19.00
N LEU A 59 21.86 -21.62 19.30
CA LEU A 59 20.73 -22.52 19.04
C LEU A 59 19.53 -22.14 19.91
N THR A 60 19.74 -21.93 21.23
CA THR A 60 18.66 -21.51 22.14
C THR A 60 18.02 -20.19 21.73
N LEU A 61 18.81 -19.16 21.40
CA LEU A 61 18.25 -17.87 20.96
C LEU A 61 17.52 -17.99 19.61
N TYR A 62 17.99 -18.88 18.74
CA TYR A 62 17.36 -19.13 17.46
C TYR A 62 16.03 -19.89 17.59
N GLU A 63 15.84 -20.72 18.62
CA GLU A 63 14.55 -21.34 18.92
C GLU A 63 13.46 -20.31 19.25
N ASP A 64 13.81 -19.25 19.99
CA ASP A 64 12.89 -18.17 20.37
C ASP A 64 12.57 -17.24 19.19
N GLU A 65 13.55 -16.98 18.31
CA GLU A 65 13.43 -16.05 17.19
C GLU A 65 13.97 -16.64 15.86
N PRO A 66 13.35 -17.69 15.30
CA PRO A 66 13.88 -18.40 14.12
C PRO A 66 13.92 -17.56 12.84
N HIS A 67 13.20 -16.43 12.80
CA HIS A 67 13.17 -15.50 11.66
C HIS A 67 14.22 -14.38 11.73
N ASN A 68 14.99 -14.28 12.81
CA ASN A 68 15.99 -13.24 13.01
C ASN A 68 17.26 -13.53 12.17
N PRO A 69 17.60 -12.72 11.14
CA PRO A 69 18.71 -13.03 10.24
C PRO A 69 20.08 -13.04 10.94
N ALA A 70 20.25 -12.22 11.99
CA ALA A 70 21.50 -12.16 12.74
C ALA A 70 21.70 -13.41 13.60
N LEU A 71 20.62 -13.99 14.14
CA LEU A 71 20.67 -15.25 14.89
C LEU A 71 20.88 -16.45 13.96
N GLN A 72 20.22 -16.47 12.79
CA GLN A 72 20.46 -17.47 11.75
C GLN A 72 21.94 -17.50 11.32
N GLN A 73 22.53 -16.33 11.08
CA GLN A 73 23.94 -16.23 10.70
C GLN A 73 24.89 -16.70 11.82
N LYS A 74 24.61 -16.34 13.08
CA LYS A 74 25.40 -16.79 14.24
C LYS A 74 25.31 -18.29 14.45
N LEU A 75 24.13 -18.88 14.31
CA LEU A 75 23.94 -20.32 14.44
C LEU A 75 24.63 -21.06 13.29
N GLN A 76 24.51 -20.57 12.05
CA GLN A 76 25.22 -21.14 10.90
C GLN A 76 26.74 -21.18 11.14
N GLN A 77 27.33 -20.09 11.63
CA GLN A 77 28.75 -20.04 11.99
C GLN A 77 29.11 -21.04 13.09
N GLY A 78 28.24 -21.20 14.10
CA GLY A 78 28.40 -22.19 15.16
C GLY A 78 28.38 -23.62 14.64
N ILE A 79 27.46 -23.95 13.73
CA ILE A 79 27.36 -25.26 13.07
C ILE A 79 28.65 -25.55 12.28
N VAL A 80 29.09 -24.60 11.43
CA VAL A 80 30.32 -24.79 10.64
C VAL A 80 31.53 -25.04 11.55
N GLU A 81 31.66 -24.29 12.64
CA GLU A 81 32.78 -24.42 13.59
C GLU A 81 32.77 -25.76 14.33
N VAL A 82 31.59 -26.29 14.69
CA VAL A 82 31.44 -27.58 15.39
C VAL A 82 31.69 -28.78 14.46
N PHE A 83 31.25 -28.70 13.20
CA PHE A 83 31.36 -29.81 12.24
C PHE A 83 32.66 -29.80 11.43
N LYS A 84 33.53 -28.79 11.58
CA LYS A 84 34.78 -28.69 10.79
C LYS A 84 35.73 -29.88 10.95
N SER A 85 35.77 -30.51 12.13
CA SER A 85 36.66 -31.64 12.41
C SER A 85 36.09 -32.99 11.98
N ASP A 86 34.77 -33.06 11.76
CA ASP A 86 34.04 -34.26 11.38
C ASP A 86 32.75 -33.87 10.62
N PRO A 87 32.87 -33.58 9.31
CA PRO A 87 31.77 -32.99 8.53
C PRO A 87 30.79 -34.02 7.97
N ALA A 88 31.11 -35.31 8.05
CA ALA A 88 30.40 -36.36 7.31
C ALA A 88 28.90 -36.42 7.65
N GLU A 89 28.57 -36.35 8.95
CA GLU A 89 27.18 -36.44 9.44
C GLU A 89 26.31 -35.26 8.95
N LEU A 90 26.86 -34.03 8.93
CA LEU A 90 26.14 -32.85 8.44
C LEU A 90 25.98 -32.87 6.91
N LEU A 91 27.02 -33.29 6.19
CA LEU A 91 26.98 -33.37 4.72
C LEU A 91 25.98 -34.43 4.24
N ASP A 92 25.88 -35.58 4.92
CA ASP A 92 24.91 -36.64 4.61
C ASP A 92 23.47 -36.18 4.83
N LEU A 93 23.20 -35.50 5.95
CA LEU A 93 21.90 -34.90 6.24
C LEU A 93 21.52 -33.84 5.20
N ALA A 94 22.45 -32.95 4.87
CA ALA A 94 22.22 -31.91 3.86
C ALA A 94 21.98 -32.52 2.46
N GLN A 95 22.67 -33.60 2.09
CA GLN A 95 22.43 -34.32 0.84
C GLN A 95 21.05 -34.98 0.80
N SER A 96 20.63 -35.58 1.92
CA SER A 96 19.30 -36.15 2.08
C SER A 96 18.20 -35.07 1.93
N ILE A 97 18.43 -33.88 2.46
CA ILE A 97 17.54 -32.72 2.28
C ILE A 97 17.52 -32.24 0.83
N ALA A 98 18.68 -32.13 0.17
CA ALA A 98 18.76 -31.73 -1.23
C ALA A 98 18.01 -32.73 -2.15
N ALA A 99 18.03 -34.02 -1.81
CA ALA A 99 17.29 -35.06 -2.52
C ALA A 99 15.76 -34.90 -2.42
N LEU A 100 15.24 -34.31 -1.34
CA LEU A 100 13.80 -33.97 -1.23
C LEU A 100 13.37 -32.96 -2.30
N GLY A 101 14.22 -31.99 -2.62
CA GLY A 101 13.96 -30.97 -3.66
C GLY A 101 14.12 -31.46 -5.10
N SER A 102 14.59 -32.70 -5.31
CA SER A 102 14.96 -33.25 -6.63
C SER A 102 14.02 -34.36 -7.12
N GLN A 103 12.99 -34.71 -6.36
CA GLN A 103 11.95 -35.66 -6.77
C GLN A 103 10.90 -34.93 -7.63
N PRO A 104 10.51 -35.46 -8.80
CA PRO A 104 9.30 -35.01 -9.48
C PRO A 104 8.13 -35.31 -8.54
N VAL A 105 7.47 -34.26 -8.03
CA VAL A 105 6.38 -34.37 -7.08
C VAL A 105 5.26 -35.20 -7.72
N PRO A 106 4.97 -36.43 -7.26
CA PRO A 106 3.79 -37.14 -7.73
C PRO A 106 2.55 -36.36 -7.28
N PRO A 107 1.46 -36.33 -8.06
CA PRO A 107 0.27 -35.57 -7.71
C PRO A 107 -0.22 -36.01 -6.32
N ARG A 108 -0.12 -35.11 -5.34
CA ARG A 108 -0.67 -35.34 -4.01
C ARG A 108 -2.19 -35.36 -4.12
N GLN A 109 -2.78 -36.53 -3.94
CA GLN A 109 -4.24 -36.66 -3.85
C GLN A 109 -4.67 -36.42 -2.41
N HIS A 110 -5.32 -35.28 -2.14
CA HIS A 110 -5.91 -34.98 -0.84
C HIS A 110 -7.41 -35.30 -0.88
N ASN A 111 -7.83 -36.36 -0.19
CA ASN A 111 -9.25 -36.69 0.00
C ASN A 111 -9.70 -36.20 1.37
N GLN A 112 -10.50 -35.14 1.41
CA GLN A 112 -11.14 -34.67 2.64
C GLN A 112 -12.57 -35.19 2.69
N ASN A 113 -12.85 -36.11 3.63
CA ASN A 113 -14.19 -36.65 3.82
C ASN A 113 -14.89 -35.92 4.99
N ILE A 114 -15.90 -35.11 4.68
CA ILE A 114 -16.66 -34.35 5.67
C ILE A 114 -17.95 -35.11 5.96
N SER A 115 -18.15 -35.55 7.20
CA SER A 115 -19.34 -36.30 7.62
C SER A 115 -19.86 -35.83 8.98
N GLY A 116 -21.10 -36.18 9.33
CA GLY A 116 -21.75 -35.73 10.56
C GLY A 116 -22.39 -34.34 10.46
N ASN A 117 -22.41 -33.58 11.55
CA ASN A 117 -22.97 -32.21 11.61
C ASN A 117 -21.93 -31.12 11.33
N ALA A 118 -20.95 -31.38 10.46
CA ALA A 118 -19.89 -30.44 10.16
C ALA A 118 -20.41 -29.27 9.28
N ASN A 119 -20.33 -28.04 9.81
CA ASN A 119 -20.63 -26.82 9.05
C ASN A 119 -19.35 -26.34 8.35
N VAL A 120 -19.21 -26.59 7.06
CA VAL A 120 -18.04 -26.18 6.26
C VAL A 120 -18.45 -25.08 5.29
N ALA A 121 -17.96 -23.86 5.51
CA ALA A 121 -18.29 -22.68 4.69
C ALA A 121 -17.36 -22.52 3.47
N THR A 122 -16.06 -22.80 3.64
CA THR A 122 -15.06 -22.79 2.56
C THR A 122 -14.02 -23.86 2.85
N ALA A 123 -13.69 -24.68 1.85
CA ALA A 123 -12.50 -25.54 1.87
C ALA A 123 -11.47 -24.93 0.90
N ILE A 124 -10.27 -24.64 1.38
CA ILE A 124 -9.19 -24.05 0.57
C ILE A 124 -8.06 -25.07 0.50
N ALA A 125 -7.71 -25.49 -0.71
CA ALA A 125 -6.49 -26.25 -0.97
C ALA A 125 -5.41 -25.27 -1.46
N GLY A 126 -4.33 -25.13 -0.70
CA GLY A 126 -3.12 -24.42 -1.14
C GLY A 126 -2.28 -25.31 -2.06
N ASP A 127 -1.61 -24.70 -3.04
CA ASP A 127 -0.70 -25.32 -4.02
C ASP A 127 -1.32 -26.41 -4.90
N PHE A 128 -2.28 -26.01 -5.75
CA PHE A 128 -2.90 -26.88 -6.73
C PHE A 128 -2.48 -26.53 -8.17
N HIS A 129 -1.92 -27.51 -8.88
CA HIS A 129 -1.70 -27.45 -10.32
C HIS A 129 -2.45 -28.61 -11.00
N GLY A 130 -3.65 -28.35 -11.53
CA GLY A 130 -4.50 -29.35 -12.18
C GLY A 130 -5.96 -28.94 -12.32
N ASN A 131 -6.85 -29.91 -12.60
CA ASN A 131 -8.31 -29.72 -12.63
C ASN A 131 -8.96 -30.22 -11.34
N LEU A 132 -9.77 -29.38 -10.70
CA LEU A 132 -10.50 -29.72 -9.46
C LEU A 132 -11.79 -30.49 -9.78
N THR A 133 -12.01 -31.64 -9.15
CA THR A 133 -13.25 -32.43 -9.31
C THR A 133 -13.98 -32.51 -7.97
N ILE A 134 -15.21 -32.01 -7.90
CA ILE A 134 -16.08 -32.09 -6.71
C ILE A 134 -16.94 -33.36 -6.83
N GLY A 135 -16.89 -34.24 -5.83
CA GLY A 135 -17.73 -35.44 -5.75
C GLY A 135 -19.22 -35.12 -5.51
N ALA A 136 -20.09 -36.12 -5.63
CA ALA A 136 -21.54 -35.94 -5.50
C ALA A 136 -21.96 -35.39 -4.11
N LEU A 137 -22.64 -34.25 -4.08
CA LEU A 137 -23.26 -33.67 -2.88
C LEU A 137 -24.61 -34.33 -2.59
N ASP A 138 -24.78 -34.91 -1.41
CA ASP A 138 -26.10 -35.25 -0.85
C ASP A 138 -26.63 -34.07 -0.02
N MET A 139 -27.70 -33.43 -0.51
CA MET A 139 -28.32 -32.24 0.09
C MET A 139 -29.62 -32.56 0.86
N SER A 140 -29.87 -33.81 1.23
CA SER A 140 -31.15 -34.27 1.79
C SER A 140 -31.47 -33.77 3.21
N ARG A 141 -30.55 -33.08 3.91
CA ARG A 141 -30.72 -32.67 5.31
C ARG A 141 -30.50 -31.18 5.54
N ASN A 142 -31.34 -30.33 4.93
CA ASN A 142 -31.36 -28.91 5.26
C ASN A 142 -32.51 -28.61 6.24
N LYS A 143 -32.19 -28.42 7.53
CA LYS A 143 -33.10 -27.81 8.52
C LYS A 143 -32.55 -26.43 8.85
N THR A 144 -33.33 -25.41 8.53
CA THR A 144 -33.04 -23.98 8.70
C THR A 144 -32.77 -23.62 10.16
N ALA A 145 -31.53 -23.23 10.45
CA ALA A 145 -31.17 -22.41 11.61
C ALA A 145 -30.37 -21.21 11.08
N ALA A 146 -30.82 -19.99 11.40
CA ALA A 146 -30.13 -18.77 10.98
C ALA A 146 -28.74 -18.71 11.64
N PRO A 147 -27.65 -18.49 10.89
CA PRO A 147 -26.30 -18.50 11.45
C PRO A 147 -26.00 -17.19 12.18
N SER A 148 -25.67 -17.29 13.47
CA SER A 148 -24.89 -16.27 14.19
C SER A 148 -23.47 -16.23 13.63
N GLN A 149 -23.01 -15.07 13.17
CA GLN A 149 -21.67 -14.88 12.60
C GLN A 149 -20.56 -15.14 13.65
N PRO A 150 -19.41 -15.72 13.25
CA PRO A 150 -18.23 -15.83 14.11
C PRO A 150 -17.64 -14.43 14.36
N VAL A 151 -17.38 -14.11 15.63
CA VAL A 151 -16.68 -12.87 16.02
C VAL A 151 -15.19 -13.04 15.67
N PRO A 152 -14.59 -12.16 14.84
CA PRO A 152 -13.16 -12.20 14.54
C PRO A 152 -12.35 -11.97 15.83
N PRO A 153 -11.10 -12.49 15.94
CA PRO A 153 -10.23 -12.18 17.06
C PRO A 153 -10.12 -10.66 17.23
N ALA A 154 -10.20 -10.18 18.48
CA ALA A 154 -10.18 -8.76 18.78
C ALA A 154 -8.88 -8.14 18.22
N PRO A 155 -8.96 -7.02 17.48
CA PRO A 155 -7.76 -6.36 16.98
C PRO A 155 -6.87 -5.96 18.16
N THR A 156 -5.56 -6.21 18.04
CA THR A 156 -4.58 -5.75 19.04
C THR A 156 -4.78 -4.25 19.28
N PRO A 157 -4.96 -3.81 20.53
CA PRO A 157 -5.21 -2.40 20.81
C PRO A 157 -4.05 -1.55 20.30
N ARG A 158 -4.37 -0.50 19.53
CA ARG A 158 -3.39 0.50 19.11
C ARG A 158 -2.80 1.17 20.36
N LEU A 159 -1.49 1.44 20.37
CA LEU A 159 -0.89 2.22 21.45
C LEU A 159 -1.53 3.61 21.51
N ARG A 160 -1.62 4.18 22.72
CA ARG A 160 -2.08 5.55 22.88
C ARG A 160 -1.12 6.51 22.15
N ILE A 161 -1.70 7.38 21.34
CA ILE A 161 -0.98 8.45 20.66
C ILE A 161 -0.72 9.55 21.68
N SER A 162 0.57 9.82 21.94
CA SER A 162 1.02 10.84 22.88
C SER A 162 1.13 12.23 22.26
N ASP A 163 1.16 12.33 20.92
CA ASP A 163 1.23 13.60 20.21
C ASP A 163 -0.14 14.32 20.26
N PRO A 164 -0.25 15.42 21.03
CA PRO A 164 -1.51 16.14 21.19
C PRO A 164 -1.91 16.91 19.94
N THR A 165 -1.08 16.95 18.90
CA THR A 165 -1.39 17.57 17.61
C THR A 165 -2.01 16.58 16.60
N LEU A 166 -1.97 15.28 16.90
CA LEU A 166 -2.58 14.21 16.10
C LEU A 166 -3.92 13.74 16.69
N SER A 167 -3.99 13.66 18.02
CA SER A 167 -5.10 13.02 18.72
C SER A 167 -5.42 13.70 20.05
N ALA A 168 -6.68 14.10 20.23
CA ALA A 168 -7.20 14.65 21.48
C ALA A 168 -7.62 13.55 22.47
N ASP A 169 -8.11 12.41 21.96
CA ASP A 169 -8.52 11.25 22.77
C ASP A 169 -7.39 10.24 23.00
N GLY A 170 -6.27 10.40 22.28
CA GLY A 170 -5.11 9.52 22.28
C GLY A 170 -5.32 8.22 21.50
N ALA A 171 -6.39 8.08 20.72
CA ALA A 171 -6.73 6.86 19.99
C ALA A 171 -7.08 7.10 18.51
N THR A 172 -7.72 8.22 18.20
CA THR A 172 -8.16 8.58 16.85
C THR A 172 -7.38 9.75 16.29
N PHE A 173 -7.40 9.92 14.97
CA PHE A 173 -6.88 11.11 14.29
C PHE A 173 -7.90 12.25 14.42
N SER A 174 -8.18 12.65 15.67
CA SER A 174 -9.34 13.47 16.01
C SER A 174 -9.30 14.87 15.41
N PHE A 175 -8.14 15.39 15.03
CA PHE A 175 -8.02 16.69 14.36
C PHE A 175 -8.12 16.61 12.82
N GLY A 176 -8.23 15.41 12.25
CA GLY A 176 -8.31 15.21 10.81
C GLY A 176 -9.74 15.25 10.29
N HIS A 177 -9.98 16.11 9.28
CA HIS A 177 -11.24 16.18 8.55
C HIS A 177 -10.99 16.00 7.06
N ALA A 178 -11.75 15.09 6.45
CA ALA A 178 -11.57 14.74 5.05
C ALA A 178 -12.81 15.04 4.20
N LEU A 179 -12.59 15.49 2.97
CA LEU A 179 -13.56 15.49 1.88
C LEU A 179 -12.99 14.63 0.74
N ILE A 180 -13.64 13.50 0.48
CA ILE A 180 -13.21 12.51 -0.50
C ILE A 180 -14.20 12.51 -1.67
N ILE A 181 -13.74 12.90 -2.84
CA ILE A 181 -14.55 13.07 -4.05
C ILE A 181 -14.05 12.09 -5.10
N GLY A 182 -14.95 11.27 -5.64
CA GLY A 182 -14.63 10.31 -6.70
C GLY A 182 -15.71 10.26 -7.77
N VAL A 183 -15.35 10.53 -9.02
CA VAL A 183 -16.28 10.47 -10.15
C VAL A 183 -15.78 9.44 -11.14
N GLY A 184 -16.40 8.26 -11.14
CA GLY A 184 -16.10 7.18 -12.08
C GLY A 184 -17.20 7.01 -13.12
N SER A 185 -18.45 7.27 -12.72
CA SER A 185 -19.59 7.38 -13.63
C SER A 185 -19.99 8.85 -13.75
N TYR A 186 -20.24 9.32 -14.97
CA TYR A 186 -20.68 10.68 -15.28
C TYR A 186 -22.12 10.68 -15.81
N ALA A 187 -22.83 11.80 -15.68
CA ALA A 187 -24.16 11.96 -16.25
C ALA A 187 -24.13 11.81 -17.78
N GLN A 188 -23.06 12.28 -18.42
CA GLN A 188 -22.74 11.98 -19.81
C GLN A 188 -21.95 10.66 -19.89
N PRO A 189 -22.53 9.56 -20.42
CA PRO A 189 -21.88 8.24 -20.37
C PRO A 189 -20.51 8.19 -21.04
N GLY A 190 -20.30 9.00 -22.09
CA GLY A 190 -19.03 9.10 -22.80
C GLY A 190 -17.85 9.61 -21.96
N LEU A 191 -18.13 10.24 -20.81
CA LEU A 191 -17.13 10.70 -19.85
C LEU A 191 -16.80 9.67 -18.77
N SER A 192 -17.47 8.51 -18.74
CA SER A 192 -17.26 7.55 -17.64
C SER A 192 -15.88 6.90 -17.69
N VAL A 193 -15.23 6.79 -16.54
CA VAL A 193 -13.90 6.20 -16.40
C VAL A 193 -14.02 4.67 -16.46
N PRO A 194 -13.22 3.98 -17.31
CA PRO A 194 -13.32 2.53 -17.47
C PRO A 194 -13.20 1.75 -16.15
N GLY A 195 -14.23 0.99 -15.79
CA GLY A 195 -14.26 0.22 -14.53
C GLY A 195 -14.50 1.06 -13.27
N GLY A 196 -14.82 2.35 -13.41
CA GLY A 196 -15.13 3.23 -12.29
C GLY A 196 -13.97 3.45 -11.32
N THR A 197 -12.72 3.26 -11.77
CA THR A 197 -11.53 3.17 -10.89
C THR A 197 -11.32 4.40 -10.01
N THR A 198 -11.66 5.60 -10.48
CA THR A 198 -11.63 6.83 -9.68
C THR A 198 -12.62 6.84 -8.52
N SER A 199 -13.87 6.39 -8.76
CA SER A 199 -14.87 6.23 -7.70
C SER A 199 -14.48 5.11 -6.73
N ASN A 200 -13.80 4.06 -7.20
CA ASN A 200 -13.27 2.99 -6.37
C ASN A 200 -12.13 3.48 -5.48
N ASP A 201 -11.20 4.29 -6.01
CA ASP A 201 -10.12 4.92 -5.25
C ASP A 201 -10.69 5.76 -4.10
N ALA A 202 -11.66 6.63 -4.40
CA ALA A 202 -12.33 7.46 -3.40
C ALA A 202 -13.05 6.61 -2.34
N ARG A 203 -13.78 5.58 -2.77
CA ARG A 203 -14.50 4.66 -1.87
C ARG A 203 -13.55 3.92 -0.94
N ALA A 204 -12.48 3.36 -1.48
CA ALA A 204 -11.48 2.61 -0.72
C ALA A 204 -10.69 3.52 0.22
N LEU A 205 -10.34 4.75 -0.21
CA LEU A 205 -9.66 5.72 0.63
C LEU A 205 -10.55 6.13 1.81
N ALA A 206 -11.82 6.42 1.57
CA ALA A 206 -12.74 6.77 2.65
C ALA A 206 -12.90 5.63 3.68
N ALA A 207 -12.96 4.37 3.22
CA ALA A 207 -13.00 3.20 4.10
C ALA A 207 -11.70 3.07 4.92
N LEU A 208 -10.55 3.21 4.28
CA LEU A 208 -9.24 3.17 4.92
C LEU A 208 -9.08 4.28 5.97
N LEU A 209 -9.48 5.51 5.64
CA LEU A 209 -9.38 6.66 6.56
C LEU A 209 -10.16 6.39 7.85
N ARG A 210 -11.35 5.80 7.74
CA ARG A 210 -12.24 5.47 8.87
C ARG A 210 -11.81 4.22 9.64
N ASP A 211 -10.85 3.44 9.13
CA ASP A 211 -10.41 2.23 9.78
C ASP A 211 -9.62 2.57 11.06
N PRO A 212 -10.11 2.15 12.24
CA PRO A 212 -9.46 2.45 13.53
C PRO A 212 -8.12 1.74 13.72
N GLN A 213 -7.72 0.82 12.85
CA GLN A 213 -6.41 0.15 12.84
C GLN A 213 -5.46 0.64 11.74
N VAL A 214 -5.97 1.41 10.75
CA VAL A 214 -5.14 2.03 9.72
C VAL A 214 -4.95 3.53 9.97
N ALA A 215 -5.86 4.38 9.51
CA ALA A 215 -5.70 5.84 9.59
C ALA A 215 -6.50 6.52 10.72
N ALA A 216 -7.50 5.81 11.27
CA ALA A 216 -8.25 6.14 12.47
C ALA A 216 -8.90 7.55 12.50
N TYR A 217 -9.36 8.06 11.37
CA TYR A 217 -10.27 9.21 11.37
C TYR A 217 -11.60 8.81 12.02
N PRO A 218 -12.17 9.66 12.90
CA PRO A 218 -13.56 9.54 13.30
C PRO A 218 -14.50 9.52 12.08
N HIS A 219 -15.53 8.69 12.14
CA HIS A 219 -16.37 8.39 10.99
C HIS A 219 -17.08 9.63 10.40
N ASP A 220 -17.55 10.52 11.29
CA ASP A 220 -18.23 11.77 10.98
C ASP A 220 -17.30 12.85 10.40
N GLN A 221 -15.98 12.72 10.60
CA GLN A 221 -14.99 13.64 10.05
C GLN A 221 -14.59 13.32 8.61
N VAL A 222 -15.03 12.18 8.05
CA VAL A 222 -14.79 11.78 6.67
C VAL A 222 -16.08 11.93 5.86
N ARG A 223 -16.14 12.89 4.95
CA ARG A 223 -17.26 13.08 4.02
C ARG A 223 -16.90 12.56 2.64
N VAL A 224 -17.86 11.92 1.97
CA VAL A 224 -17.63 11.21 0.71
C VAL A 224 -18.71 11.59 -0.31
N LEU A 225 -18.27 12.05 -1.49
CA LEU A 225 -19.12 12.31 -2.64
C LEU A 225 -18.68 11.39 -3.79
N LEU A 226 -19.53 10.45 -4.19
CA LEU A 226 -19.27 9.50 -5.26
C LEU A 226 -20.28 9.67 -6.39
N ASP A 227 -19.78 9.66 -7.64
CA ASP A 227 -20.59 9.63 -8.87
C ASP A 227 -21.76 10.63 -8.81
N ALA A 228 -23.01 10.18 -8.92
CA ALA A 228 -24.21 11.03 -8.89
C ALA A 228 -24.33 11.98 -7.68
N LYS A 229 -23.59 11.73 -6.58
CA LYS A 229 -23.53 12.64 -5.42
C LYS A 229 -22.44 13.70 -5.54
N ALA A 230 -21.44 13.50 -6.39
CA ALA A 230 -20.34 14.42 -6.67
C ALA A 230 -20.74 15.44 -7.75
N THR A 231 -21.90 16.09 -7.57
CA THR A 231 -22.33 17.20 -8.43
C THR A 231 -21.50 18.44 -8.14
N ARG A 232 -21.46 19.39 -9.08
CA ARG A 232 -20.80 20.69 -8.91
C ARG A 232 -21.24 21.35 -7.61
N THR A 233 -22.55 21.46 -7.41
CA THR A 233 -23.15 22.10 -6.23
C THR A 233 -22.76 21.37 -4.95
N SER A 234 -22.90 20.04 -4.90
CA SER A 234 -22.57 19.26 -3.70
C SER A 234 -21.09 19.38 -3.32
N ILE A 235 -20.17 19.43 -4.29
CA ILE A 235 -18.74 19.61 -4.03
C ILE A 235 -18.48 21.01 -3.45
N LEU A 236 -19.06 22.07 -4.04
CA LEU A 236 -18.88 23.44 -3.55
C LEU A 236 -19.44 23.62 -2.13
N ASP A 237 -20.60 23.03 -1.84
CA ASP A 237 -21.23 23.07 -0.52
C ASP A 237 -20.40 22.31 0.51
N GLU A 238 -19.91 21.11 0.18
CA GLU A 238 -19.08 20.33 1.10
C GLU A 238 -17.69 20.94 1.33
N LEU A 239 -17.14 21.71 0.40
CA LEU A 239 -15.93 22.52 0.63
C LEU A 239 -16.19 23.64 1.65
N GLU A 240 -17.34 24.30 1.58
CA GLU A 240 -17.74 25.30 2.57
C GLU A 240 -17.96 24.68 3.95
N LEU A 241 -18.59 23.49 4.01
CA LEU A 241 -18.75 22.74 5.25
C LEU A 241 -17.41 22.22 5.79
N LEU A 242 -16.48 21.82 4.91
CA LEU A 242 -15.13 21.41 5.29
C LEU A 242 -14.40 22.56 6.00
N ALA A 243 -14.49 23.79 5.47
CA ALA A 243 -13.88 24.96 6.09
C ALA A 243 -14.38 25.18 7.52
N LYS A 244 -15.65 24.89 7.81
CA LYS A 244 -16.23 25.01 9.16
C LYS A 244 -15.74 23.90 10.09
N ARG A 245 -15.78 22.64 9.64
CA ARG A 245 -15.44 21.48 10.51
C ARG A 245 -13.95 21.35 10.78
N ALA A 246 -13.09 21.71 9.83
CA ALA A 246 -11.64 21.55 9.95
C ALA A 246 -10.94 22.67 10.74
N HIS A 247 -11.70 23.53 11.43
CA HIS A 247 -11.17 24.69 12.14
C HIS A 247 -10.07 24.30 13.13
N GLY A 248 -8.88 24.87 12.98
CA GLY A 248 -7.71 24.57 13.83
C GLY A 248 -7.10 23.17 13.66
N GLY A 249 -7.68 22.31 12.82
CA GLY A 249 -7.23 20.94 12.57
C GLY A 249 -6.47 20.76 11.25
N THR A 250 -6.48 19.53 10.74
CA THR A 250 -5.95 19.14 9.44
C THR A 250 -7.10 18.87 8.46
N ALA A 251 -7.14 19.57 7.34
CA ALA A 251 -8.06 19.31 6.24
C ALA A 251 -7.39 18.45 5.15
N LEU A 252 -8.05 17.37 4.76
CA LEU A 252 -7.68 16.55 3.60
C LEU A 252 -8.75 16.69 2.52
N ILE A 253 -8.35 17.10 1.31
CA ILE A 253 -9.21 17.11 0.13
C ILE A 253 -8.65 16.10 -0.85
N PHE A 254 -9.42 15.08 -1.21
CA PHE A 254 -9.08 14.14 -2.28
C PHE A 254 -10.08 14.28 -3.41
N PHE A 255 -9.58 14.40 -4.64
CA PHE A 255 -10.40 14.37 -5.85
C PHE A 255 -9.83 13.34 -6.83
N ALA A 256 -10.67 12.41 -7.28
CA ALA A 256 -10.36 11.49 -8.37
C ALA A 256 -11.44 11.56 -9.46
N GLY A 257 -11.03 11.82 -10.70
CA GLY A 257 -11.96 12.04 -11.82
C GLY A 257 -11.30 12.71 -13.01
N HIS A 258 -12.10 13.16 -13.97
CA HIS A 258 -11.63 13.96 -15.08
C HIS A 258 -11.33 15.41 -14.70
N GLY A 259 -10.39 15.99 -15.43
CA GLY A 259 -10.18 17.42 -15.54
C GLY A 259 -9.88 17.77 -16.98
N GLU A 260 -10.13 19.01 -17.37
CA GLU A 260 -10.02 19.45 -18.75
C GLU A 260 -9.41 20.85 -18.83
N ALA A 261 -8.58 21.06 -19.85
CA ALA A 261 -8.07 22.39 -20.18
C ALA A 261 -9.20 23.22 -20.78
N LEU A 262 -9.38 24.43 -20.28
CA LEU A 262 -10.35 25.37 -20.81
C LEU A 262 -9.67 26.33 -21.80
N GLY A 263 -10.45 26.95 -22.68
CA GLY A 263 -9.97 28.04 -23.53
C GLY A 263 -9.30 29.15 -22.72
N GLY A 264 -8.29 29.80 -23.30
CA GLY A 264 -7.55 30.89 -22.62
C GLY A 264 -6.55 30.43 -21.56
N GLY A 265 -6.23 29.14 -21.49
CA GLY A 265 -5.21 28.61 -20.56
C GLY A 265 -5.74 28.27 -19.16
N GLY A 266 -7.06 28.22 -18.99
CA GLY A 266 -7.70 27.77 -17.76
C GLY A 266 -7.70 26.24 -17.63
N TYR A 267 -8.08 25.74 -16.46
CA TYR A 267 -8.28 24.32 -16.20
C TYR A 267 -9.50 24.12 -15.32
N ALA A 268 -10.19 22.99 -15.42
CA ALA A 268 -11.31 22.66 -14.57
C ALA A 268 -11.33 21.20 -14.16
N LEU A 269 -11.83 20.93 -12.95
CA LEU A 269 -12.18 19.58 -12.51
C LEU A 269 -13.63 19.28 -12.92
N LEU A 270 -13.90 18.07 -13.39
CA LEU A 270 -15.22 17.68 -13.90
C LEU A 270 -16.02 16.92 -12.84
N PRO A 271 -17.10 17.52 -12.29
CA PRO A 271 -18.06 16.82 -11.43
C PRO A 271 -18.93 15.88 -12.27
N TYR A 272 -19.78 15.09 -11.59
CA TYR A 272 -20.69 14.14 -12.23
C TYR A 272 -21.58 14.76 -13.32
N ASP A 273 -22.08 15.96 -13.05
CA ASP A 273 -22.99 16.74 -13.88
C ASP A 273 -22.27 17.67 -14.88
N ALA A 274 -20.97 17.44 -15.12
CA ALA A 274 -20.23 18.16 -16.15
C ALA A 274 -20.84 17.93 -17.54
N ASP A 275 -21.00 19.02 -18.29
CA ASP A 275 -21.46 19.02 -19.67
C ASP A 275 -20.35 19.59 -20.58
N LEU A 276 -19.86 18.78 -21.51
CA LEU A 276 -18.84 19.19 -22.48
C LEU A 276 -19.25 20.40 -23.34
N HIS A 277 -20.55 20.61 -23.55
CA HIS A 277 -21.06 21.74 -24.31
C HIS A 277 -21.22 23.00 -23.45
N ASN A 278 -21.06 22.89 -22.14
CA ASN A 278 -21.22 24.00 -21.19
C ASN A 278 -20.28 23.85 -19.97
N LEU A 279 -19.00 23.59 -20.22
CA LEU A 279 -18.00 23.37 -19.17
C LEU A 279 -17.86 24.60 -18.27
N GLU A 280 -18.03 25.81 -18.80
CA GLU A 280 -17.94 27.04 -18.01
C GLU A 280 -18.92 27.05 -16.83
N ALA A 281 -20.17 26.63 -17.04
CA ALA A 281 -21.19 26.64 -15.99
C ALA A 281 -21.20 25.35 -15.14
N THR A 282 -20.82 24.22 -15.72
CA THR A 282 -21.01 22.88 -15.13
C THR A 282 -19.76 22.26 -14.52
N SER A 283 -18.58 22.82 -14.80
CA SER A 283 -17.32 22.36 -14.21
C SER A 283 -16.94 23.14 -12.94
N LEU A 284 -15.90 22.65 -12.25
CA LEU A 284 -15.21 23.36 -11.19
C LEU A 284 -13.97 24.02 -11.80
N SER A 285 -14.10 25.25 -12.29
CA SER A 285 -12.95 26.01 -12.80
C SER A 285 -11.87 26.16 -11.73
N ALA A 286 -10.61 26.28 -12.17
CA ALA A 286 -9.45 26.49 -11.29
C ALA A 286 -9.73 27.62 -10.29
N GLU A 287 -10.23 28.76 -10.77
CA GLU A 287 -10.55 29.91 -9.93
C GLU A 287 -11.57 29.56 -8.84
N ILE A 288 -12.70 28.94 -9.21
CA ILE A 288 -13.76 28.59 -8.25
C ILE A 288 -13.24 27.59 -7.22
N PHE A 289 -12.51 26.56 -7.67
CA PHE A 289 -11.95 25.55 -6.78
C PHE A 289 -10.92 26.16 -5.82
N GLN A 290 -9.98 26.96 -6.34
CA GLN A 290 -8.97 27.66 -5.55
C GLN A 290 -9.60 28.61 -4.53
N GLN A 291 -10.63 29.36 -4.90
CA GLN A 291 -11.36 30.24 -3.98
C GLN A 291 -12.01 29.47 -2.84
N ARG A 292 -12.61 28.30 -3.10
CA ARG A 292 -13.20 27.46 -2.05
C ARG A 292 -12.15 26.81 -1.17
N VAL A 293 -11.07 26.30 -1.76
CA VAL A 293 -9.94 25.73 -1.01
C VAL A 293 -9.25 26.80 -0.15
N ALA A 294 -9.16 28.05 -0.63
CA ALA A 294 -8.64 29.17 0.14
C ALA A 294 -9.44 29.41 1.44
N LYS A 295 -10.77 29.24 1.41
CA LYS A 295 -11.59 29.33 2.64
C LYS A 295 -11.27 28.20 3.62
N VAL A 296 -11.10 26.97 3.12
CA VAL A 296 -10.68 25.83 3.95
C VAL A 296 -9.33 26.12 4.60
N ARG A 297 -8.36 26.59 3.80
CA ARG A 297 -7.03 27.01 4.27
C ARG A 297 -7.10 28.06 5.36
N THR A 298 -7.95 29.08 5.23
CA THR A 298 -8.03 30.15 6.26
C THR A 298 -8.56 29.66 7.60
N SER A 299 -9.25 28.52 7.64
CA SER A 299 -9.84 27.97 8.86
C SER A 299 -9.02 26.81 9.44
N ALA A 300 -8.47 25.96 8.58
CA ALA A 300 -7.65 24.82 8.99
C ALA A 300 -6.22 25.24 9.35
N LYS A 301 -5.60 24.55 10.31
CA LYS A 301 -4.18 24.75 10.64
C LYS A 301 -3.27 24.14 9.58
N ARG A 302 -3.72 23.03 8.96
CA ARG A 302 -2.99 22.29 7.93
C ARG A 302 -3.96 21.89 6.81
N LEU A 303 -3.52 21.95 5.57
CA LEU A 303 -4.31 21.57 4.40
C LEU A 303 -3.48 20.69 3.46
N ILE A 304 -4.03 19.52 3.12
CA ILE A 304 -3.47 18.61 2.14
C ILE A 304 -4.49 18.42 1.02
N VAL A 305 -4.08 18.63 -0.22
CA VAL A 305 -4.91 18.31 -1.40
C VAL A 305 -4.24 17.19 -2.20
N LEU A 306 -4.98 16.13 -2.47
CA LEU A 306 -4.56 15.00 -3.29
C LEU A 306 -5.40 14.99 -4.55
N LEU A 307 -4.75 15.17 -5.71
CA LEU A 307 -5.41 15.31 -7.00
C LEU A 307 -5.05 14.14 -7.91
N ASN A 308 -5.98 13.19 -8.00
CA ASN A 308 -5.96 12.10 -8.95
C ASN A 308 -6.86 12.41 -10.16
N CYS A 309 -6.58 13.55 -10.79
CA CYS A 309 -7.18 13.97 -12.04
C CYS A 309 -6.12 13.86 -13.12
N CYS A 310 -6.36 13.08 -14.19
CA CYS A 310 -5.55 13.00 -15.44
C CYS A 310 -5.85 11.76 -16.27
N HIS A 311 -7.07 11.23 -16.29
CA HIS A 311 -7.30 10.02 -17.08
C HIS A 311 -7.05 10.32 -18.55
N ALA A 312 -6.01 9.69 -19.11
CA ALA A 312 -5.89 9.52 -20.55
C ALA A 312 -7.23 8.90 -20.99
N GLY A 313 -8.07 9.69 -21.65
CA GLY A 313 -9.39 9.25 -22.09
C GLY A 313 -9.27 7.88 -22.76
N GLY A 314 -9.94 6.87 -22.19
CA GLY A 314 -10.14 5.60 -22.86
C GLY A 314 -8.94 4.66 -23.05
N VAL A 315 -7.83 4.80 -22.33
CA VAL A 315 -6.73 3.80 -22.40
C VAL A 315 -7.06 2.59 -21.52
N GLY A 316 -8.05 1.84 -21.99
CA GLY A 316 -8.60 0.65 -21.35
C GLY A 316 -9.49 -0.08 -22.35
N ALA A 317 -8.84 -0.66 -23.37
CA ALA A 317 -9.40 -1.61 -24.34
C ALA A 317 -10.32 -1.10 -25.47
N GLY A 318 -10.02 0.02 -26.15
CA GLY A 318 -10.68 0.25 -27.45
C GLY A 318 -10.57 1.60 -28.16
N VAL A 319 -10.14 2.68 -27.51
CA VAL A 319 -9.97 3.98 -28.20
C VAL A 319 -8.49 4.17 -28.55
N LEU A 320 -8.12 3.65 -29.72
CA LEU A 320 -6.77 3.76 -30.29
C LEU A 320 -6.57 5.05 -31.10
N ASP A 321 -7.54 5.97 -31.08
CA ASP A 321 -7.45 7.24 -31.81
C ASP A 321 -7.55 8.45 -30.85
N PRO A 322 -6.46 9.20 -30.65
CA PRO A 322 -6.47 10.48 -29.93
C PRO A 322 -7.47 11.50 -30.51
N ALA A 323 -7.82 11.40 -31.79
CA ALA A 323 -8.80 12.29 -32.43
C ALA A 323 -10.25 12.00 -32.00
N ALA A 324 -10.53 10.82 -31.44
CA ALA A 324 -11.85 10.42 -30.95
C ALA A 324 -12.02 10.65 -29.43
N ALA A 325 -10.99 11.12 -28.74
CA ALA A 325 -11.05 11.39 -27.31
C ALA A 325 -11.89 12.65 -27.02
N LEU A 326 -12.97 12.49 -26.25
CA LEU A 326 -13.85 13.59 -25.82
C LEU A 326 -13.16 14.63 -24.93
N LEU A 327 -12.05 14.25 -24.30
CA LEU A 327 -11.27 15.06 -23.39
C LEU A 327 -9.80 15.00 -23.81
N SER A 328 -9.07 16.10 -23.59
CA SER A 328 -7.63 16.13 -23.82
C SER A 328 -6.90 15.19 -22.86
N GLY A 329 -7.46 14.99 -21.65
CA GLY A 329 -6.82 14.28 -20.55
C GLY A 329 -5.54 14.97 -20.08
N ALA A 330 -5.40 16.28 -20.32
CA ALA A 330 -4.26 17.05 -19.86
C ALA A 330 -4.24 17.15 -18.33
N ALA A 331 -3.04 17.17 -17.77
CA ALA A 331 -2.86 17.46 -16.36
C ALA A 331 -3.08 18.93 -16.05
N PRO A 332 -3.55 19.24 -14.82
CA PRO A 332 -3.63 20.64 -14.40
C PRO A 332 -2.25 21.31 -14.55
N PRO A 333 -2.19 22.55 -15.06
CA PRO A 333 -0.95 23.29 -15.13
C PRO A 333 -0.47 23.72 -13.73
N ALA A 334 0.79 24.12 -13.62
CA ALA A 334 1.36 24.69 -12.39
C ALA A 334 0.48 25.79 -11.75
N THR A 335 -0.10 26.67 -12.59
CA THR A 335 -1.01 27.75 -12.18
C THR A 335 -2.30 27.27 -11.51
N PHE A 336 -2.67 25.99 -11.69
CA PHE A 336 -3.76 25.37 -10.94
C PHE A 336 -3.36 25.09 -9.48
N TYR A 337 -2.13 24.61 -9.27
CA TYR A 337 -1.68 24.09 -7.97
C TYR A 337 -1.10 25.17 -7.05
N GLN A 338 -0.35 26.13 -7.58
CA GLN A 338 0.36 27.14 -6.78
C GLN A 338 -0.57 27.94 -5.84
N PRO A 339 -1.80 28.34 -6.23
CA PRO A 339 -2.70 29.05 -5.31
C PRO A 339 -3.24 28.17 -4.16
N LEU A 340 -3.13 26.84 -4.27
CA LEU A 340 -3.55 25.89 -3.25
C LEU A 340 -2.53 25.72 -2.11
N THR A 341 -1.29 26.19 -2.32
CA THR A 341 -0.16 25.99 -1.39
C THR A 341 0.34 27.27 -0.73
N LEU A 342 -0.43 28.36 -0.79
CA LEU A 342 -0.02 29.68 -0.28
C LEU A 342 0.11 29.71 1.26
N GLY A 343 1.35 29.80 1.74
CA GLY A 343 1.68 29.91 3.16
C GLY A 343 2.14 28.59 3.76
N SER A 344 2.30 28.56 5.08
CA SER A 344 2.74 27.40 5.82
C SER A 344 1.66 26.33 5.98
N GLY A 345 2.08 25.10 6.25
CA GLY A 345 1.17 23.98 6.57
C GLY A 345 0.31 23.49 5.41
N GLN A 346 0.75 23.72 4.16
CA GLN A 346 -0.01 23.36 2.96
C GLN A 346 0.80 22.54 1.98
N ALA A 347 0.18 21.48 1.47
CA ALA A 347 0.79 20.63 0.46
C ALA A 347 -0.23 20.13 -0.55
N VAL A 348 0.19 20.00 -1.80
CA VAL A 348 -0.57 19.30 -2.85
C VAL A 348 0.27 18.17 -3.43
N ILE A 349 -0.35 17.00 -3.58
CA ILE A 349 0.22 15.89 -4.36
C ILE A 349 -0.70 15.65 -5.56
N SER A 350 -0.14 15.72 -6.75
CA SER A 350 -0.82 15.40 -8.00
C SER A 350 -0.40 14.02 -8.50
N ALA A 351 -1.30 13.33 -9.21
CA ALA A 351 -1.06 11.98 -9.71
C ALA A 351 -0.06 11.89 -10.87
N SER A 352 0.17 12.98 -11.58
CA SER A 352 1.11 13.08 -12.71
C SER A 352 1.59 14.50 -12.91
N ARG A 353 2.74 14.68 -13.58
CA ARG A 353 3.22 16.01 -13.99
C ARG A 353 2.29 16.70 -15.00
N PRO A 354 2.34 18.05 -15.12
CA PRO A 354 1.53 18.82 -16.09
C PRO A 354 1.56 18.32 -17.55
N GLN A 355 2.68 17.75 -18.01
CA GLN A 355 2.85 17.24 -19.38
C GLN A 355 2.63 15.71 -19.51
N GLN A 356 2.24 15.04 -18.43
CA GLN A 356 2.01 13.60 -18.39
C GLN A 356 0.52 13.29 -18.31
N LYS A 357 0.19 12.00 -18.49
CA LYS A 357 -1.15 11.46 -18.23
C LYS A 357 -1.14 10.59 -16.97
N ALA A 358 -2.31 10.32 -16.43
CA ALA A 358 -2.51 9.32 -15.39
C ALA A 358 -3.27 8.11 -15.92
N GLY A 359 -2.83 6.93 -15.50
CA GLY A 359 -3.40 5.66 -15.90
C GLY A 359 -4.80 5.42 -15.33
N ALA A 360 -5.63 4.69 -16.08
CA ALA A 360 -6.98 4.33 -15.63
C ALA A 360 -6.99 3.09 -14.73
N ARG A 361 -6.05 2.15 -14.89
CA ARG A 361 -6.00 0.87 -14.16
C ARG A 361 -4.57 0.56 -13.75
N ALA A 362 -4.37 0.33 -12.46
CA ALA A 362 -3.10 -0.15 -11.92
C ALA A 362 -2.86 -1.60 -12.34
N GLN A 363 -1.58 -1.98 -12.49
CA GLN A 363 -1.20 -3.38 -12.61
C GLN A 363 -1.36 -4.08 -11.25
N SER A 364 -0.98 -3.40 -10.17
CA SER A 364 -1.03 -3.92 -8.80
C SER A 364 -2.45 -4.28 -8.34
N ASN A 365 -3.45 -3.48 -8.75
CA ASN A 365 -4.87 -3.77 -8.57
C ASN A 365 -5.71 -3.07 -9.65
N PRO A 366 -6.22 -3.81 -10.66
CA PRO A 366 -6.98 -3.22 -11.77
C PRO A 366 -8.31 -2.53 -11.41
N GLN A 367 -8.79 -2.66 -10.16
CA GLN A 367 -9.97 -1.94 -9.67
C GLN A 367 -9.67 -0.47 -9.34
N HIS A 368 -8.39 -0.10 -9.30
CA HIS A 368 -7.89 1.20 -8.88
C HIS A 368 -7.03 1.84 -9.97
N THR A 369 -6.86 3.15 -9.90
CA THR A 369 -5.85 3.85 -10.73
C THR A 369 -4.44 3.58 -10.17
N PRO A 370 -3.35 3.73 -10.94
CA PRO A 370 -1.99 3.58 -10.41
C PRO A 370 -1.72 4.46 -9.18
N PHE A 371 -2.20 5.71 -9.20
CA PHE A 371 -2.06 6.61 -8.06
C PHE A 371 -2.89 6.16 -6.86
N GLY A 372 -4.16 5.80 -7.08
CA GLY A 372 -5.06 5.33 -6.02
C GLY A 372 -4.57 4.05 -5.36
N ALA A 373 -4.12 3.07 -6.15
CA ALA A 373 -3.58 1.81 -5.64
C ALA A 373 -2.38 2.06 -4.70
N GLN A 374 -1.41 2.88 -5.13
CA GLN A 374 -0.22 3.17 -4.31
C GLN A 374 -0.52 4.11 -3.13
N LEU A 375 -1.50 5.02 -3.25
CA LEU A 375 -1.98 5.82 -2.12
C LEU A 375 -2.53 4.93 -1.00
N LEU A 376 -3.38 3.96 -1.36
CA LEU A 376 -3.94 3.00 -0.42
C LEU A 376 -2.84 2.12 0.21
N THR A 377 -1.90 1.63 -0.60
CA THR A 377 -0.76 0.83 -0.14
C THR A 377 0.12 1.61 0.83
N GLY A 378 0.49 2.85 0.50
CA GLY A 378 1.27 3.73 1.36
C GLY A 378 0.62 3.95 2.72
N LEU A 379 -0.68 4.27 2.74
CA LEU A 379 -1.42 4.51 3.99
C LEU A 379 -1.69 3.23 4.80
N ARG A 380 -1.63 2.05 4.18
CA ARG A 380 -1.64 0.76 4.88
C ARG A 380 -0.29 0.39 5.53
N GLY A 381 0.66 1.32 5.56
CA GLY A 381 1.92 1.18 6.30
C GLY A 381 3.15 1.03 5.41
N GLN A 382 2.99 1.01 4.09
CA GLN A 382 4.12 0.92 3.14
C GLN A 382 4.74 2.30 2.84
N ALA A 383 4.15 3.39 3.33
CA ALA A 383 4.82 4.68 3.30
C ALA A 383 6.03 4.62 4.24
N PRO A 384 7.23 5.03 3.80
CA PRO A 384 8.44 4.94 4.61
C PRO A 384 8.27 5.71 5.92
N GLY A 385 8.90 5.21 6.97
CA GLY A 385 8.86 5.81 8.30
C GLY A 385 8.09 5.00 9.34
N ASP A 386 8.28 5.35 10.59
CA ASP A 386 7.87 4.57 11.75
C ASP A 386 7.22 5.46 12.83
N GLY A 387 6.98 6.75 12.56
CA GLY A 387 6.34 7.68 13.48
C GLY A 387 4.83 7.42 13.60
N ALA A 388 4.21 8.01 14.63
CA ALA A 388 2.79 7.77 14.94
C ALA A 388 1.82 8.17 13.81
N GLY A 389 2.22 9.11 12.94
CA GLY A 389 1.48 9.53 11.76
C GLY A 389 2.20 9.18 10.47
N VAL A 390 1.43 8.98 9.40
CA VAL A 390 1.96 9.02 8.03
C VAL A 390 1.97 10.47 7.59
N GLY A 391 3.17 11.00 7.35
CA GLY A 391 3.37 12.39 6.93
C GLY A 391 3.36 12.57 5.42
N VAL A 392 3.18 13.81 4.98
CA VAL A 392 3.04 14.14 3.56
C VAL A 392 4.32 13.85 2.74
N PHE A 393 5.52 14.01 3.32
CA PHE A 393 6.77 13.71 2.62
C PHE A 393 6.95 12.20 2.44
N GLU A 394 6.62 11.43 3.48
CA GLU A 394 6.67 9.97 3.47
C GLU A 394 5.70 9.41 2.41
N LEU A 395 4.46 9.89 2.42
CA LEU A 395 3.47 9.50 1.43
C LEU A 395 3.92 9.88 0.01
N PHE A 396 4.42 11.09 -0.18
CA PHE A 396 4.94 11.51 -1.49
C PHE A 396 6.09 10.62 -1.96
N ALA A 397 7.04 10.33 -1.09
CA ALA A 397 8.17 9.45 -1.39
C ALA A 397 7.71 8.06 -1.84
N HIS A 398 6.72 7.48 -1.15
CA HIS A 398 6.11 6.21 -1.55
C HIS A 398 5.47 6.30 -2.94
N LEU A 399 4.63 7.32 -3.16
CA LEU A 399 3.94 7.53 -4.43
C LEU A 399 4.92 7.73 -5.58
N ARG A 400 5.93 8.59 -5.41
CA ARG A 400 6.94 8.91 -6.42
C ARG A 400 7.79 7.71 -6.79
N THR A 401 7.99 6.78 -5.86
CA THR A 401 8.75 5.54 -6.06
C THR A 401 7.95 4.46 -6.78
N HIS A 402 6.66 4.30 -6.47
CA HIS A 402 5.89 3.13 -6.91
C HIS A 402 4.91 3.40 -8.06
N VAL A 403 4.32 4.60 -8.13
CA VAL A 403 3.38 4.94 -9.22
C VAL A 403 4.02 4.82 -10.61
N PRO A 404 5.27 5.27 -10.86
CA PRO A 404 5.89 5.10 -12.17
C PRO A 404 5.97 3.63 -12.59
N SER A 405 6.40 2.75 -11.69
CA SER A 405 6.50 1.31 -12.00
C SER A 405 5.14 0.68 -12.30
N ASP A 406 4.11 1.04 -11.53
CA ASP A 406 2.74 0.53 -11.72
C ASP A 406 2.12 1.01 -13.05
N ALA A 407 2.49 2.21 -13.50
CA ALA A 407 1.99 2.81 -14.74
C ALA A 407 2.68 2.30 -16.02
N LEU A 408 3.92 1.79 -15.94
CA LEU A 408 4.71 1.36 -17.11
C LEU A 408 4.04 0.27 -17.96
N HIS A 409 3.11 -0.50 -17.37
CA HIS A 409 2.36 -1.55 -18.06
C HIS A 409 1.27 -1.02 -18.99
N ILE A 410 0.92 0.26 -18.87
CA ILE A 410 -0.07 0.92 -19.72
C ILE A 410 0.66 1.45 -20.96
N THR A 411 0.20 1.09 -22.16
CA THR A 411 0.73 1.67 -23.40
C THR A 411 -0.10 2.88 -23.81
N TYR A 412 0.56 4.01 -24.06
CA TYR A 412 -0.04 5.24 -24.56
C TYR A 412 0.79 5.77 -25.74
N GLN A 413 0.15 6.01 -26.89
CA GLN A 413 0.82 6.47 -28.12
C GLN A 413 2.04 5.61 -28.52
N GLY A 414 1.94 4.29 -28.35
CA GLY A 414 3.00 3.33 -28.72
C GLY A 414 4.18 3.24 -27.76
N ALA A 415 4.13 3.91 -26.60
CA ALA A 415 5.16 3.84 -25.57
C ALA A 415 4.56 3.51 -24.19
N PRO A 416 5.35 2.94 -23.25
CA PRO A 416 4.96 2.83 -21.84
C PRO A 416 4.54 4.19 -21.28
N LEU A 417 3.43 4.20 -20.53
CA LEU A 417 2.90 5.42 -19.93
C LEU A 417 3.88 5.93 -18.88
N ARG A 418 4.41 7.12 -19.11
CA ARG A 418 5.18 7.85 -18.10
C ARG A 418 4.24 8.61 -17.18
N GLN A 419 4.15 8.18 -15.94
CA GLN A 419 3.37 8.82 -14.88
C GLN A 419 4.24 9.02 -13.64
N GLU A 420 4.44 10.27 -13.23
CA GLU A 420 5.24 10.64 -12.07
C GLU A 420 4.43 11.61 -11.19
N PRO A 421 4.09 11.21 -9.95
CA PRO A 421 3.48 12.12 -9.00
C PRO A 421 4.35 13.34 -8.73
N LEU A 422 3.72 14.49 -8.51
CA LEU A 422 4.41 15.76 -8.24
C LEU A 422 3.89 16.39 -6.96
N PHE A 423 4.81 16.98 -6.20
CA PHE A 423 4.58 17.62 -4.91
C PHE A 423 4.67 19.14 -5.06
N TYR A 424 3.72 19.85 -4.48
CA TYR A 424 3.70 21.32 -4.44
C TYR A 424 3.58 21.79 -2.99
N ALA A 425 4.41 22.77 -2.61
CA ALA A 425 4.30 23.53 -1.38
C ALA A 425 5.01 24.88 -1.56
N ALA A 426 4.45 25.99 -1.05
CA ALA A 426 5.16 27.28 -1.06
C ALA A 426 6.20 27.37 0.07
N ALA A 427 5.94 26.69 1.19
CA ALA A 427 6.86 26.53 2.30
C ALA A 427 6.94 25.05 2.67
N LEU A 428 8.16 24.50 2.70
CA LEU A 428 8.42 23.16 3.22
C LEU A 428 8.68 23.26 4.73
N ASP A 429 7.59 23.35 5.49
CA ASP A 429 7.63 23.33 6.95
C ASP A 429 7.83 21.89 7.47
N ASP A 430 7.08 21.51 8.50
CA ASP A 430 7.08 20.18 9.09
C ASP A 430 6.43 19.13 8.18
N ASN A 431 6.76 17.86 8.43
CA ASN A 431 6.13 16.72 7.79
C ASN A 431 4.67 16.59 8.24
N ILE A 432 3.75 17.23 7.50
CA ILE A 432 2.34 17.35 7.85
C ILE A 432 1.71 15.94 7.96
N PRO A 433 1.26 15.52 9.15
CA PRO A 433 0.62 14.23 9.33
C PRO A 433 -0.77 14.25 8.69
N LEU A 434 -1.06 13.24 7.88
CA LEU A 434 -2.33 13.12 7.16
C LEU A 434 -3.18 11.95 7.63
N ALA A 435 -2.62 11.03 8.41
CA ALA A 435 -3.29 9.87 8.97
C ALA A 435 -2.45 9.32 10.11
N LEU A 436 -3.06 8.51 10.98
CA LEU A 436 -2.29 7.68 11.89
C LEU A 436 -1.65 6.50 11.15
N ARG A 437 -0.50 6.06 11.64
CA ARG A 437 0.21 4.92 11.06
C ARG A 437 -0.38 3.60 11.60
N PRO A 438 -0.66 2.61 10.74
CA PRO A 438 -1.09 1.29 11.18
C PRO A 438 -0.01 0.59 11.99
N GLY A 439 -0.42 -0.12 13.05
CA GLY A 439 0.48 -0.97 13.83
C GLY A 439 1.63 -0.25 14.52
N TRP A 440 1.55 1.08 14.69
CA TRP A 440 2.60 1.86 15.34
C TRP A 440 2.83 1.37 16.78
N ASN A 441 4.08 0.98 17.08
CA ASN A 441 4.47 0.33 18.33
C ASN A 441 5.33 1.24 19.24
N GLY A 442 5.32 2.55 19.01
CA GLY A 442 6.04 3.51 19.86
C GLY A 442 7.39 3.96 19.33
N THR A 443 7.85 3.40 18.20
CA THR A 443 9.10 3.83 17.57
C THR A 443 8.96 5.21 16.96
N THR A 444 10.02 6.00 16.96
CA THR A 444 10.10 7.24 16.21
C THR A 444 11.31 7.15 15.30
N LEU A 445 11.20 7.74 14.11
CA LEU A 445 12.18 7.55 13.06
C LEU A 445 13.53 8.00 13.61
N GLY A 446 14.56 7.22 13.31
CA GLY A 446 15.87 7.84 13.15
C GLY A 446 15.76 8.87 12.01
N ASP A 447 16.26 10.09 12.23
CA ASP A 447 16.16 11.25 11.33
C ASP A 447 16.52 11.00 9.84
N ALA A 448 17.13 9.85 9.51
CA ALA A 448 17.61 9.48 8.19
C ALA A 448 16.50 9.31 7.13
N THR A 449 15.46 8.51 7.34
CA THR A 449 14.48 8.23 6.26
C THR A 449 13.60 9.45 5.96
N LEU A 450 13.20 10.19 7.00
CA LEU A 450 12.44 11.42 6.83
C LEU A 450 13.25 12.50 6.11
N SER A 451 14.55 12.63 6.39
CA SER A 451 15.41 13.58 5.69
C SER A 451 15.57 13.22 4.20
N LEU A 452 15.60 11.92 3.84
CA LEU A 452 15.57 11.49 2.44
C LEU A 452 14.25 11.88 1.75
N ALA A 453 13.11 11.60 2.40
CA ALA A 453 11.80 11.91 1.86
C ALA A 453 11.59 13.42 1.67
N ARG A 454 12.01 14.22 2.66
CA ARG A 454 12.01 15.69 2.57
C ARG A 454 12.90 16.18 1.42
N ARG A 455 14.12 15.66 1.32
CA ARG A 455 15.07 16.06 0.27
C ARG A 455 14.56 15.74 -1.14
N LEU A 456 13.87 14.60 -1.29
CA LEU A 456 13.21 14.25 -2.54
C LEU A 456 12.12 15.28 -2.89
N ALA A 457 11.29 15.68 -1.93
CA ALA A 457 10.26 16.70 -2.14
C ALA A 457 10.86 18.07 -2.53
N GLU A 458 11.96 18.49 -1.89
CA GLU A 458 12.70 19.72 -2.23
C GLU A 458 13.17 19.73 -3.69
N LEU A 459 13.79 18.63 -4.13
CA LEU A 459 14.25 18.50 -5.52
C LEU A 459 13.09 18.51 -6.51
N GLU A 460 11.99 17.84 -6.19
CA GLU A 460 10.83 17.77 -7.08
C GLU A 460 10.07 19.10 -7.19
N ILE A 461 10.00 19.90 -6.11
CA ILE A 461 9.50 21.28 -6.17
C ILE A 461 10.43 22.15 -7.02
N ALA A 462 11.75 22.06 -6.79
CA ALA A 462 12.71 22.85 -7.58
C ALA A 462 12.64 22.54 -9.08
N ALA A 463 12.39 21.28 -9.43
CA ALA A 463 12.24 20.79 -10.79
C ALA A 463 11.03 21.37 -11.54
N GLU A 464 10.03 21.92 -10.82
CA GLU A 464 8.85 22.54 -11.44
C GLU A 464 9.21 23.84 -12.16
N SER A 465 10.07 24.67 -11.54
CA SER A 465 10.42 25.99 -12.05
C SER A 465 11.59 25.95 -13.02
N VAL A 466 12.57 25.08 -12.75
CA VAL A 466 13.81 24.98 -13.53
C VAL A 466 14.17 23.50 -13.73
N PRO A 467 14.54 23.07 -14.94
CA PRO A 467 15.02 21.71 -15.15
C PRO A 467 16.20 21.38 -14.21
N LEU A 468 16.14 20.20 -13.58
CA LEU A 468 17.22 19.73 -12.72
C LEU A 468 18.53 19.58 -13.50
N THR A 469 19.64 19.95 -12.88
CA THR A 469 20.98 19.66 -13.38
C THR A 469 21.26 18.15 -13.38
N PRO A 470 22.24 17.66 -14.18
CA PRO A 470 22.62 16.24 -14.15
C PRO A 470 22.97 15.72 -12.74
N ALA A 471 23.61 16.56 -11.91
CA ALA A 471 23.95 16.21 -10.53
C ALA A 471 22.68 16.06 -9.66
N GLN A 472 21.72 16.97 -9.80
CA GLN A 472 20.44 16.88 -9.08
C GLN A 472 19.57 15.71 -9.56
N ILE A 473 19.65 15.36 -10.85
CA ILE A 473 18.99 14.15 -11.38
C ILE A 473 19.60 12.91 -10.73
N ALA A 474 20.93 12.80 -10.70
CA ALA A 474 21.62 11.69 -10.04
C ALA A 474 21.32 11.61 -8.54
N GLU A 475 21.27 12.76 -7.85
CA GLU A 475 20.86 12.85 -6.44
C GLU A 475 19.44 12.32 -6.25
N ARG A 476 18.48 12.81 -7.04
CA ARG A 476 17.08 12.35 -7.00
C ARG A 476 16.96 10.84 -7.22
N ASP A 477 17.63 10.32 -8.23
CA ASP A 477 17.55 8.89 -8.57
C ASP A 477 18.20 8.03 -7.46
N SER A 478 19.28 8.52 -6.83
CA SER A 478 19.86 7.91 -5.63
C SER A 478 18.91 7.92 -4.43
N LEU A 479 18.22 9.04 -4.19
CA LEU A 479 17.22 9.13 -3.11
C LEU A 479 16.09 8.13 -3.32
N LEU A 480 15.54 8.04 -4.54
CA LEU A 480 14.49 7.07 -4.88
C LEU A 480 14.95 5.62 -4.66
N ALA A 481 16.17 5.29 -5.07
CA ALA A 481 16.74 3.96 -4.84
C ALA A 481 16.90 3.63 -3.35
N ARG A 482 17.36 4.60 -2.55
CA ARG A 482 17.52 4.43 -1.08
C ARG A 482 16.19 4.30 -0.38
N ILE A 483 15.21 5.13 -0.73
CA ILE A 483 13.85 5.08 -0.16
C ILE A 483 13.22 3.70 -0.41
N LYS A 484 13.40 3.15 -1.63
CA LYS A 484 12.93 1.80 -2.00
C LYS A 484 13.62 0.66 -1.25
N GLN A 485 14.77 0.89 -0.63
CA GLN A 485 15.46 -0.10 0.21
C GLN A 485 15.04 -0.01 1.69
N THR A 486 14.44 1.11 2.10
CA THR A 486 14.05 1.38 3.50
C THR A 486 12.59 1.11 3.82
N GLY A 487 11.77 0.85 2.81
CA GLY A 487 10.38 0.40 2.91
C GLY A 487 10.17 -0.78 1.99
#